data_AF-A0A936XLF5-F1
#
_entry.id   AF-A0A936XLF5-F1
#
_cell.length_a   1.000
_cell.length_b   1.000
_cell.length_c   1.000
_cell.angle_alpha   90.00
_cell.angle_beta   90.00
_cell.angle_gamma   90.00
#
_symmetry.space_group_name_H-M   'P 1'
#
loop_
_entity.id
_entity.type
_entity.pdbx_description
1 polymer ?
#
loop_
_entity_poly.entity_id
_entity_poly.type
_entity_poly.pdbx_seq_one_letter_code
_entity_poly.pdbx_strand_id
1 'polypeptide(L)' 'MHTDTQIPYMAHVPAGKQGEIIRTFNQSGEFDFACILPGHYEAGMVGKIKVVVAGNKATPGH' A
#
# COMPACT_ATOMS: atom_id res chain seq x y z
N MET A 1 -21.55 -17.26 -2.23
CA MET A 1 -20.50 -16.55 -1.46
C MET A 1 -19.18 -16.74 -2.19
N HIS A 2 -18.93 -15.92 -3.19
CA HIS A 2 -17.65 -15.87 -3.90
C HIS A 2 -17.16 -14.44 -3.72
N THR A 3 -16.45 -14.18 -2.63
CA THR A 3 -16.07 -12.81 -2.21
C THR A 3 -14.56 -12.65 -2.11
N ASP A 4 -13.82 -13.38 -2.94
CA ASP A 4 -12.39 -13.18 -3.15
C ASP A 4 -12.15 -12.96 -4.65
N THR A 5 -12.81 -11.95 -5.21
CA THR A 5 -12.28 -11.33 -6.42
C THR A 5 -10.93 -10.76 -6.03
N GLN A 6 -9.85 -11.42 -6.41
CA GLN A 6 -8.46 -11.01 -6.18
C GLN A 6 -8.20 -9.69 -6.95
N ILE A 7 -8.70 -8.58 -6.43
CA ILE A 7 -8.37 -7.25 -6.90
C ILE A 7 -6.94 -6.99 -6.41
N PRO A 8 -5.93 -6.88 -7.30
CA PRO A 8 -4.51 -6.92 -6.90
C PRO A 8 -4.06 -5.69 -6.08
N TYR A 9 -4.97 -4.76 -5.85
CA TYR A 9 -4.76 -3.51 -5.11
C TYR A 9 -5.66 -3.40 -3.86
N MET A 10 -6.35 -4.48 -3.48
CA MET A 10 -7.19 -4.52 -2.28
C MET A 10 -7.02 -5.85 -1.55
N ALA A 11 -7.04 -5.80 -0.22
CA ALA A 11 -7.10 -6.97 0.63
C ALA A 11 -8.29 -6.82 1.58
N HIS A 12 -9.11 -7.87 1.70
CA HIS A 12 -10.13 -7.95 2.74
C HIS A 12 -9.48 -8.42 4.03
N VAL A 13 -9.47 -7.57 5.06
CA VAL A 13 -8.82 -7.88 6.35
C VAL A 13 -9.87 -7.82 7.46
N PRO A 14 -10.30 -8.99 8.00
CA PRO A 14 -11.15 -9.02 9.17
C PRO A 14 -10.47 -8.41 10.41
N ALA A 15 -11.25 -7.99 11.39
CA ALA A 15 -10.71 -7.44 12.63
C ALA A 15 -9.72 -8.41 13.31
N GLY A 16 -8.55 -7.90 13.68
CA GLY A 16 -7.48 -8.69 14.32
C GLY A 16 -6.77 -9.69 13.39
N LYS A 17 -7.01 -9.64 12.08
CA LYS A 17 -6.30 -10.45 11.07
C LYS A 17 -5.30 -9.62 10.28
N GLN A 18 -4.55 -10.30 9.43
CA GLN A 18 -3.58 -9.72 8.51
C GLN A 18 -3.95 -10.11 7.08
N GLY A 19 -3.62 -9.25 6.12
CA GLY A 19 -3.71 -9.50 4.68
C GLY A 19 -2.51 -8.92 3.98
N GLU A 20 -2.24 -9.36 2.75
CA GLU A 20 -1.06 -8.97 1.99
C GLU A 20 -1.46 -8.38 0.62
N ILE A 21 -0.72 -7.37 0.18
CA ILE A 21 -0.79 -6.79 -1.16
C ILE A 21 0.64 -6.65 -1.67
N ILE A 22 0.98 -7.39 -2.72
CA ILE A 22 2.30 -7.30 -3.36
C ILE A 22 2.19 -6.34 -4.55
N ARG A 23 2.89 -5.20 -4.47
CA ARG A 23 2.87 -4.17 -5.51
C ARG A 23 4.28 -3.76 -5.94
N THR A 24 4.56 -3.88 -7.23
CA THR A 24 5.71 -3.23 -7.87
C THR A 24 5.34 -1.80 -8.23
N PHE A 25 6.10 -0.84 -7.72
CA PHE A 25 5.98 0.58 -8.10
C PHE A 25 6.90 0.87 -9.28
N ASN A 26 6.32 1.37 -10.37
CA ASN A 26 7.02 1.68 -11.61
C ASN A 26 7.33 3.18 -11.78
N GLN A 27 6.97 4.00 -10.80
CA GLN A 27 7.21 5.44 -10.79
C GLN A 27 7.38 5.94 -9.36
N SER A 28 8.18 6.99 -9.19
CA SER A 28 8.25 7.73 -7.93
C SER A 28 7.00 8.58 -7.73
N GLY A 29 6.59 8.76 -6.49
CA GLY A 29 5.42 9.56 -6.14
C GLY A 29 4.88 9.24 -4.76
N GLU A 30 3.79 9.91 -4.40
CA GLU A 30 3.00 9.60 -3.22
C GLU A 30 1.74 8.85 -3.64
N PHE A 31 1.45 7.76 -2.93
CA PHE A 31 0.29 6.92 -3.17
C PHE A 31 -0.50 6.78 -1.88
N ASP A 32 -1.82 6.89 -1.96
CA ASP A 32 -2.68 6.68 -0.80
C ASP A 32 -2.96 5.18 -0.61
N PHE A 33 -2.91 4.74 0.65
CA PHE A 33 -3.48 3.45 1.06
C PHE A 33 -4.53 3.75 2.13
N ALA A 34 -5.74 3.20 1.97
CA ALA A 34 -6.82 3.48 2.90
C ALA A 34 -7.86 2.36 2.95
N CYS A 35 -8.61 2.32 4.05
CA CYS A 35 -9.83 1.53 4.12
C CYS A 35 -11.00 2.35 3.57
N ILE A 36 -11.66 1.84 2.54
CA ILE A 36 -12.80 2.50 1.87
C ILE A 36 -14.16 2.08 2.45
N LEU A 37 -14.16 1.40 3.60
CA LEU A 37 -15.39 1.10 4.31
C LEU A 37 -15.97 2.39 4.91
N PRO A 38 -17.30 2.57 4.92
CA PRO A 38 -17.92 3.77 5.48
C PRO A 38 -17.45 4.06 6.90
N GLY A 39 -17.01 5.29 7.16
CA GLY A 39 -16.55 5.75 8.47
C GLY A 39 -15.10 5.38 8.80
N HIS A 40 -14.49 4.41 8.11
CA HIS A 40 -13.12 4.00 8.39
C HIS A 40 -12.11 5.03 7.89
N TYR A 41 -12.31 5.54 6.67
CA TYR A 41 -11.46 6.58 6.10
C TYR A 41 -11.52 7.85 6.95
N GLU A 42 -12.73 8.30 7.30
CA GLU A 42 -12.97 9.50 8.09
C GLU A 42 -12.46 9.36 9.53
N ALA A 43 -12.47 8.15 10.08
CA ALA A 43 -11.86 7.83 11.37
C ALA A 43 -10.32 7.76 11.33
N GLY A 44 -9.70 7.92 10.16
CA GLY A 44 -8.25 8.03 10.01
C GLY A 44 -7.56 6.74 9.56
N MET A 45 -8.28 5.74 9.05
CA MET A 45 -7.67 4.56 8.40
C MET A 45 -7.14 4.90 7.01
N VAL A 46 -6.21 5.86 6.96
CA VAL A 46 -5.55 6.39 5.77
C VAL A 46 -4.06 6.52 6.05
N GLY A 47 -3.24 6.26 5.05
CA GLY A 47 -1.83 6.58 5.07
C GLY A 47 -1.25 6.76 3.68
N LYS A 48 0.00 7.22 3.64
CA LYS A 48 0.71 7.51 2.39
C LYS A 48 1.93 6.62 2.24
N ILE A 49 2.11 6.10 1.04
CA ILE A 49 3.31 5.41 0.59
C ILE A 49 4.10 6.40 -0.26
N LYS A 50 5.30 6.78 0.21
CA LYS A 50 6.23 7.61 -0.56
C LYS A 50 7.24 6.74 -1.28
N VAL A 51 7.15 6.70 -2.60
CA VAL A 51 8.10 5.99 -3.47
C VAL A 51 9.10 6.99 -4.00
N VAL A 52 10.37 6.80 -3.65
CA VAL A 52 11.49 7.61 -4.16
C VAL A 52 12.24 6.81 -5.22
N VAL A 53 12.88 7.52 -6.17
CA VAL A 53 13.87 6.89 -7.03
C VAL A 53 14.95 6.30 -6.13
N ALA A 54 15.30 5.04 -6.35
CA ALA A 54 16.43 4.45 -5.65
C ALA A 54 17.67 5.29 -5.98
N GLY A 55 18.14 6.08 -5.02
CA GLY A 55 19.37 6.81 -5.18
C GLY A 55 20.49 5.80 -5.41
N ASN A 56 21.32 6.02 -6.43
CA ASN A 56 22.59 5.29 -6.53
C ASN A 56 23.33 5.52 -5.21
N LYS A 57 23.61 4.44 -4.46
CA LYS A 57 24.57 4.56 -3.35
C LYS A 57 25.88 5.00 -4.00
N ALA A 58 26.38 6.18 -3.64
CA ALA A 58 27.74 6.56 -3.99
C ALA A 58 28.67 5.52 -3.34
N THR A 59 29.30 4.68 -4.15
CA THR A 59 30.45 3.87 -3.70
C THR A 59 31.49 4.85 -3.19
N PRO A 60 31.98 4.75 -1.94
CA PRO A 60 33.17 5.50 -1.54
C PRO A 60 34.29 5.10 -2.50
N GLY A 61 34.81 6.08 -3.25
CA GLY A 61 36.01 5.89 -4.05
C GLY A 61 37.14 5.39 -3.15
N HIS A 62 37.97 4.50 -3.72
CA HIS A 62 39.13 3.86 -3.11
C HIS A 62 40.02 4.84 -2.31
#